data_AF-M4B176-F1
#
_entry.id   AF-M4B176-F1
#
_cell.length_a   1.000
_cell.length_b   1.000
_cell.length_c   1.000
_cell.angle_alpha   90.00
_cell.angle_beta   90.00
_cell.angle_gamma   90.00
#
_symmetry.space_group_name_H-M   'P 1'
#
loop_
_entity.id
_entity.type
_entity.pdbx_description
1 polymer ?
#
loop_
_entity_poly.entity_id
_entity_poly.type
_entity_poly.pdbx_seq_one_letter_code
_entity_poly.pdbx_strand_id
1 'polypeptide(L)'
;MPALFGQSMAAYVLCDLAGKKINPEATARLSRDQRNKLYQKLQQREHVLFHEGHKMELQKDDIEFIYQEIWRGCSSVGQARNGGHDRLYLSRWRADRPLHPDNVVYLTMKELAVLDKDGVQGFDPEVVARVDARLSQFGSWSVPQ
;
A
#
# COMPACT_ATOMS: atom_id res chain seq x y z
N MET A 1 23.15 20.16 11.05
CA MET A 1 22.57 18.81 10.92
C MET A 1 23.24 17.68 11.74
N PRO A 2 24.47 17.76 12.30
CA PRO A 2 25.00 16.67 13.14
C PRO A 2 24.23 16.43 14.45
N ALA A 3 23.74 17.52 15.08
CA ALA A 3 23.03 17.47 16.35
C ALA A 3 21.72 16.67 16.29
N LEU A 4 21.02 16.69 15.15
CA LEU A 4 19.76 15.96 14.96
C LEU A 4 19.98 14.43 14.97
N PHE A 5 21.10 13.96 14.40
CA PHE A 5 21.45 12.53 14.43
C PHE A 5 21.76 12.08 15.85
N GLY A 6 22.58 12.83 16.59
CA GLY A 6 22.90 12.52 17.99
C GLY A 6 21.67 12.47 18.89
N GLN A 7 20.75 13.43 18.72
CA GLN A 7 19.48 13.45 19.47
C GLN A 7 18.57 12.27 19.12
N SER A 8 18.48 11.91 17.84
CA SER A 8 17.66 10.77 17.40
C SER A 8 18.18 9.44 17.94
N MET A 9 19.50 9.24 17.95
CA MET A 9 20.12 8.05 18.53
C MET A 9 19.94 7.99 20.05
N ALA A 10 20.11 9.11 20.74
CA ALA A 10 19.88 9.18 22.19
C ALA A 10 18.42 8.84 22.53
N ALA A 11 17.45 9.38 21.78
CA ALA A 11 16.04 9.08 21.96
C ALA A 11 15.74 7.59 21.72
N TYR A 12 16.33 6.99 20.69
CA TYR A 12 16.21 5.56 20.41
C TYR A 12 16.72 4.69 21.58
N VAL A 13 17.91 4.98 22.10
CA VAL A 13 18.51 4.24 23.23
C VAL A 13 17.69 4.41 24.51
N LEU A 14 17.23 5.63 24.83
CA LEU A 14 16.40 5.89 26.01
C LEU A 14 15.08 5.11 25.95
N CYS A 15 14.46 5.02 24.77
CA CYS A 15 13.23 4.28 24.56
C CYS A 15 13.42 2.77 24.66
N ASP A 16 14.55 2.25 24.18
CA ASP A 16 14.92 0.83 24.33
C ASP A 16 15.14 0.46 25.80
N LEU A 17 15.88 1.30 26.55
CA LEU A 17 16.10 1.13 28.00
C LEU A 17 14.79 1.22 28.80
N ALA A 18 13.85 2.07 28.38
CA ALA A 18 12.55 2.22 29.02
C ALA A 18 11.54 1.11 28.63
N GLY A 19 11.93 0.15 27.79
CA GLY A 19 11.03 -0.89 27.26
C GLY A 19 9.95 -0.36 26.31
N LYS A 20 10.06 0.87 25.83
CA LYS A 20 9.13 1.53 24.91
C LYS A 20 9.78 1.76 23.55
N LYS A 21 10.09 0.67 22.83
CA LYS A 21 10.79 0.73 21.54
C LYS A 21 10.13 1.71 20.57
N ILE A 22 10.93 2.61 20.00
CA ILE A 22 10.49 3.48 18.91
C ILE A 22 10.37 2.63 17.64
N ASN A 23 9.19 2.64 17.03
CA ASN A 23 9.00 2.14 15.67
C ASN A 23 9.07 3.35 14.72
N PRO A 24 10.22 3.60 14.07
CA PRO A 24 10.33 4.73 13.15
C PRO A 24 9.32 4.59 12.01
N GLU A 25 8.72 5.71 11.59
CA GLU A 25 7.84 5.72 10.40
C GLU A 25 8.62 5.15 9.21
N ALA A 26 8.08 4.07 8.62
CA ALA A 26 8.81 3.31 7.61
C ALA A 26 8.97 4.08 6.29
N THR A 27 8.16 5.11 6.06
CA THR A 27 8.11 5.85 4.80
C THR A 27 7.57 7.26 5.02
N ALA A 28 8.08 8.22 4.26
CA ALA A 28 7.53 9.57 4.23
C ALA A 28 6.05 9.53 3.84
N ARG A 29 5.24 10.34 4.54
CA ARG A 29 3.81 10.45 4.30
C ARG A 29 3.51 10.99 2.90
N LEU A 30 2.38 10.58 2.34
CA LEU A 30 1.90 11.14 1.08
C LEU A 30 1.48 12.57 1.31
N SER A 31 1.81 13.47 0.38
CA SER A 31 1.16 14.77 0.34
C SER A 31 -0.34 14.59 0.08
N ARG A 32 -1.15 15.56 0.52
CA ARG A 32 -2.59 15.58 0.27
C ARG A 32 -2.92 15.38 -1.22
N ASP A 33 -2.14 15.98 -2.11
CA ASP A 33 -2.33 15.87 -3.55
C ASP A 33 -1.97 14.49 -4.09
N GLN A 34 -0.89 13.88 -3.60
CA GLN A 34 -0.52 12.52 -4.00
C GLN A 34 -1.61 11.52 -3.58
N ARG A 35 -2.09 11.63 -2.33
CA ARG A 35 -3.19 10.80 -1.80
C ARG A 35 -4.47 10.96 -2.61
N ASN A 36 -4.85 12.21 -2.92
CA ASN A 36 -6.02 12.48 -3.76
C ASN A 36 -5.88 11.89 -5.17
N LYS A 37 -4.70 11.99 -5.79
CA LYS A 37 -4.44 11.42 -7.13
C LYS A 37 -4.52 9.90 -7.11
N LEU A 38 -3.93 9.24 -6.12
CA LEU A 38 -4.01 7.78 -5.96
C LEU A 38 -5.46 7.32 -5.78
N TYR A 39 -6.21 8.00 -4.90
CA TYR A 39 -7.63 7.72 -4.68
C TYR A 39 -8.45 7.84 -5.97
N GLN A 40 -8.31 8.96 -6.70
CA GLN A 40 -9.05 9.20 -7.94
C GLN A 40 -8.69 8.19 -9.03
N LYS A 41 -7.42 7.80 -9.12
CA LYS A 41 -6.97 6.79 -10.10
C LYS A 41 -7.50 5.39 -9.77
N LEU A 42 -7.51 5.02 -8.48
CA LEU A 42 -8.14 3.78 -8.04
C LEU A 42 -9.63 3.80 -8.37
N GLN A 43 -10.35 4.87 -8.00
CA GLN A 43 -11.79 5.01 -8.29
C GLN A 43 -12.13 4.94 -9.76
N GLN A 44 -11.37 5.63 -10.61
CA GLN A 44 -11.56 5.57 -12.05
C GLN A 44 -11.38 4.14 -12.59
N ARG A 45 -10.35 3.43 -12.12
CA ARG A 45 -10.05 2.07 -12.55
C ARG A 45 -11.15 1.08 -12.14
N GLU A 46 -11.59 1.16 -10.90
CA GLU A 46 -12.63 0.28 -10.36
C GLU A 46 -13.96 0.45 -11.10
N HIS A 47 -14.32 1.70 -11.42
CA HIS A 47 -15.49 2.00 -12.22
C HIS A 47 -15.42 1.42 -13.65
N VAL A 48 -14.24 1.50 -14.28
CA VAL A 48 -14.04 1.00 -15.66
C VAL A 48 -14.03 -0.53 -15.72
N LEU A 49 -13.38 -1.20 -14.78
CA LEU A 49 -13.17 -2.65 -14.83
C LEU A 49 -14.29 -3.47 -14.20
N PHE A 50 -14.86 -3.01 -13.09
CA PHE A 50 -15.81 -3.80 -12.30
C PHE A 50 -17.23 -3.22 -12.32
N HIS A 51 -17.42 -2.04 -12.92
CA HIS A 51 -18.70 -1.33 -12.98
C HIS A 51 -19.38 -1.11 -11.63
N GLU A 52 -18.61 -1.24 -10.54
CA GLU A 52 -19.04 -0.81 -9.22
C GLU A 52 -19.23 0.72 -9.27
N GLY A 53 -20.35 1.19 -8.74
CA GLY A 53 -20.73 2.60 -8.79
C GLY A 53 -19.66 3.52 -8.18
N HIS A 54 -19.79 4.84 -8.35
CA HIS A 54 -18.79 5.81 -7.89
C HIS A 54 -18.47 5.78 -6.39
N LYS A 55 -19.25 5.06 -5.57
CA LYS A 55 -19.05 4.96 -4.13
C LYS A 55 -18.21 3.73 -3.80
N MET A 56 -16.89 3.90 -3.83
CA MET A 56 -15.96 2.95 -3.21
C MET A 56 -16.14 2.99 -1.69
N GLU A 57 -16.01 1.83 -1.05
CA GLU A 57 -16.03 1.73 0.42
C GLU A 57 -14.75 2.32 1.04
N LEU A 58 -13.62 2.23 0.32
CA LEU A 58 -12.36 2.86 0.72
C LEU A 58 -12.49 4.38 0.77
N GLN A 59 -11.99 4.97 1.84
CA GLN A 59 -11.82 6.40 2.04
C GLN A 59 -10.39 6.84 1.74
N LYS A 60 -10.15 8.15 1.76
CA LYS A 60 -8.81 8.71 1.51
C LYS A 60 -7.81 8.33 2.59
N ASP A 61 -8.24 8.16 3.83
CA ASP A 61 -7.35 7.78 4.93
C ASP A 61 -6.92 6.31 4.81
N ASP A 62 -7.77 5.45 4.24
CA ASP A 62 -7.41 4.07 3.92
C ASP A 62 -6.30 3.99 2.86
N ILE A 63 -6.28 4.93 1.90
CA ILE A 63 -5.18 5.03 0.92
C ILE A 63 -3.85 5.27 1.61
N GLU A 64 -3.85 6.11 2.66
CA GLU A 64 -2.64 6.41 3.41
C GLU A 64 -2.19 5.21 4.23
N PHE A 65 -3.13 4.49 4.86
CA PHE A 65 -2.87 3.24 5.56
C PHE A 65 -2.30 2.16 4.62
N ILE A 66 -2.93 1.92 3.47
CA ILE A 66 -2.46 0.94 2.48
C ILE A 66 -1.03 1.28 2.02
N TYR A 67 -0.76 2.56 1.77
CA TYR A 67 0.55 3.00 1.34
C TYR A 67 1.64 2.88 2.44
N GLN A 68 1.38 3.34 3.66
CA GLN A 68 2.37 3.38 4.75
C GLN A 68 2.52 2.03 5.46
N GLU A 69 1.41 1.43 5.87
CA GLU A 69 1.43 0.28 6.77
C GLU A 69 1.54 -1.04 6.02
N ILE A 70 0.74 -1.21 4.95
CA ILE A 70 0.72 -2.45 4.18
C ILE A 70 1.97 -2.54 3.31
N TRP A 71 2.19 -1.54 2.46
CA TRP A 71 3.21 -1.58 1.41
C TRP A 71 4.48 -0.78 1.68
N ARG A 72 4.51 0.06 2.73
CA ARG A 72 5.68 0.86 3.13
C ARG A 72 6.31 1.62 1.95
N GLY A 73 5.42 2.22 1.14
CA GLY A 73 5.75 2.95 -0.08
C GLY A 73 6.53 2.19 -1.14
N CYS A 74 6.50 0.85 -1.12
CA CYS A 74 7.15 0.00 -2.12
C CYS A 74 6.11 -0.72 -2.98
N SER A 75 6.48 -1.12 -4.20
CA SER A 75 5.68 -2.06 -4.99
C SER A 75 5.47 -3.36 -4.23
N SER A 76 4.24 -3.88 -4.27
CA SER A 76 3.85 -5.17 -3.72
C SER A 76 4.63 -6.34 -4.33
N VAL A 77 5.05 -6.20 -5.60
CA VAL A 77 5.69 -7.26 -6.38
C VAL A 77 7.20 -7.05 -6.47
N GLY A 78 7.66 -5.97 -7.09
CA GLY A 78 9.07 -5.71 -7.41
C GLY A 78 9.81 -4.81 -6.42
N GLN A 79 9.21 -4.45 -5.28
CA GLN A 79 9.79 -3.55 -4.25
C GLN A 79 10.25 -2.15 -4.74
N ALA A 80 9.90 -1.74 -5.95
CA ALA A 80 10.18 -0.41 -6.46
C ALA A 80 9.62 0.66 -5.50
N ARG A 81 10.45 1.64 -5.11
CA ARG A 81 10.07 2.66 -4.13
C ARG A 81 9.31 3.82 -4.75
N ASN A 82 8.34 4.33 -3.99
CA ASN A 82 7.62 5.57 -4.30
C ASN A 82 8.59 6.75 -4.38
N GLY A 83 8.44 7.58 -5.41
CA GLY A 83 9.36 8.68 -5.72
C GLY A 83 10.61 8.27 -6.50
N GLY A 84 10.75 6.98 -6.86
CA GLY A 84 11.76 6.51 -7.81
C GLY A 84 11.41 6.84 -9.27
N HIS A 85 12.08 6.17 -10.21
CA HIS A 85 11.84 6.36 -11.65
C HIS A 85 10.43 5.89 -12.07
N ASP A 86 9.96 4.80 -11.48
CA ASP A 86 8.65 4.23 -11.81
C ASP A 86 7.54 4.87 -10.97
N ARG A 87 6.45 5.24 -11.65
CA ARG A 87 5.21 5.65 -11.00
C ARG A 87 4.45 4.42 -10.52
N LEU A 88 3.90 4.52 -9.32
CA LEU A 88 3.12 3.47 -8.68
C LEU A 88 1.65 3.85 -8.58
N TYR A 89 0.79 2.84 -8.65
CA TYR A 89 -0.66 2.94 -8.68
C TYR A 89 -1.27 1.89 -7.74
N LEU A 90 -2.44 2.19 -7.20
CA LEU A 90 -3.23 1.21 -6.44
C LEU A 90 -4.18 0.47 -7.38
N SER A 91 -4.39 -0.82 -7.11
CA SER A 91 -5.34 -1.66 -7.82
C SER A 91 -5.89 -2.75 -6.91
N ARG A 92 -7.12 -3.20 -7.17
CA ARG A 92 -7.64 -4.48 -6.66
C ARG A 92 -6.69 -5.62 -7.05
N TRP A 93 -6.38 -6.49 -6.10
CA TRP A 93 -5.51 -7.66 -6.31
C TRP A 93 -6.28 -8.86 -6.84
N ARG A 94 -7.32 -9.29 -6.12
CA ARG A 94 -8.21 -10.40 -6.48
C ARG A 94 -9.53 -9.85 -7.01
N ALA A 95 -9.82 -10.11 -8.28
CA ALA A 95 -11.02 -9.62 -8.97
C ALA A 95 -12.33 -10.17 -8.37
N ASP A 96 -12.28 -11.37 -7.81
CA ASP A 96 -13.36 -12.10 -7.15
C ASP A 96 -13.64 -11.63 -5.71
N ARG A 97 -12.82 -10.72 -5.17
CA ARG A 97 -12.96 -10.17 -3.83
C ARG A 97 -13.28 -8.67 -3.89
N PRO A 98 -14.04 -8.14 -2.90
CA PRO A 98 -14.35 -6.71 -2.83
C PRO A 98 -13.10 -5.84 -2.67
N LEU A 99 -13.24 -4.56 -3.00
CA LEU A 99 -12.18 -3.57 -2.87
C LEU A 99 -12.04 -3.09 -1.41
N HIS A 100 -11.29 -3.84 -0.62
CA HIS A 100 -10.93 -3.54 0.77
C HIS A 100 -9.40 -3.41 0.94
N PRO A 101 -8.91 -2.85 2.07
CA PRO A 101 -7.48 -2.71 2.30
C PRO A 101 -6.70 -4.05 2.23
N ASP A 102 -7.33 -5.17 2.58
CA ASP A 102 -6.78 -6.53 2.48
C ASP A 102 -6.81 -7.12 1.06
N ASN A 103 -7.24 -6.35 0.06
CA ASN A 103 -7.30 -6.74 -1.35
C ASN A 103 -6.79 -5.64 -2.29
N VAL A 104 -5.99 -4.70 -1.79
CA VAL A 104 -5.39 -3.63 -2.60
C VAL A 104 -3.87 -3.77 -2.63
N VAL A 105 -3.31 -3.75 -3.84
CA VAL A 105 -1.87 -3.76 -4.09
C VAL A 105 -1.39 -2.42 -4.62
N TYR A 106 -0.10 -2.16 -4.44
CA TYR A 106 0.59 -0.99 -4.96
C TYR A 106 1.60 -1.43 -6.01
N LEU A 107 1.43 -1.03 -7.27
CA LEU A 107 2.14 -1.60 -8.41
C LEU A 107 2.72 -0.53 -9.31
N THR A 108 3.86 -0.81 -9.90
CA THR A 108 4.40 -0.01 -11.01
C THR A 108 3.51 -0.13 -12.24
N MET A 109 3.66 0.78 -13.19
CA MET A 109 2.91 0.73 -14.45
C MET A 109 3.11 -0.60 -15.22
N LYS A 110 4.31 -1.20 -15.17
CA LYS A 110 4.61 -2.47 -15.84
C LYS A 110 3.90 -3.64 -15.17
N GLU A 111 3.97 -3.70 -13.84
CA GLU A 111 3.28 -4.74 -13.06
C GLU A 111 1.76 -4.61 -13.20
N LEU A 112 1.24 -3.39 -13.20
CA LEU A 112 -0.19 -3.15 -13.41
C LEU A 112 -0.65 -3.67 -14.77
N ALA A 113 0.15 -3.51 -15.83
CA ALA A 113 -0.17 -4.04 -17.15
C ALA A 113 -0.19 -5.59 -17.18
N VAL A 114 0.67 -6.25 -16.41
CA VAL A 114 0.63 -7.71 -16.23
C VAL A 114 -0.64 -8.12 -15.51
N LEU A 115 -0.99 -7.43 -14.42
CA LEU A 115 -2.22 -7.69 -13.67
C LEU A 115 -3.47 -7.50 -14.54
N ASP A 116 -3.50 -6.48 -15.40
CA ASP A 116 -4.61 -6.21 -16.33
C ASP A 116 -4.80 -7.32 -17.37
N LYS A 117 -3.70 -7.88 -17.87
CA LYS A 117 -3.72 -8.83 -18.97
C LYS A 117 -3.94 -10.27 -18.50
N ASP A 118 -3.13 -10.69 -17.53
CA ASP A 118 -2.99 -12.09 -17.14
C ASP A 118 -3.51 -12.33 -15.71
N GLY A 119 -3.99 -11.27 -15.04
CA GLY A 119 -4.42 -11.34 -13.64
C GLY A 119 -3.27 -11.63 -12.70
N VAL A 120 -3.60 -12.16 -11.51
CA VAL A 120 -2.59 -12.55 -10.52
C VAL A 120 -1.70 -13.70 -11.02
N GLN A 121 -2.20 -14.51 -11.95
CA GLN A 121 -1.45 -15.63 -12.55
C GLN A 121 -0.32 -15.18 -13.49
N GLY A 122 -0.29 -13.89 -13.86
CA GLY A 122 0.82 -13.31 -14.61
C GLY A 122 2.10 -13.09 -13.78
N PHE A 123 2.02 -13.24 -12.46
CA PHE A 123 3.17 -13.13 -11.55
C PHE A 123 3.67 -14.51 -11.10
N ASP A 124 4.93 -14.54 -10.65
CA ASP A 124 5.50 -15.74 -10.05
C ASP A 124 4.67 -16.23 -8.84
N PRO A 125 4.33 -17.52 -8.74
CA PRO A 125 3.57 -18.07 -7.61
C PRO A 125 4.14 -17.72 -6.22
N GLU A 126 5.47 -17.61 -6.10
CA GLU A 126 6.12 -17.23 -4.83
C GLU A 126 5.81 -15.77 -4.47
N VAL A 127 5.83 -14.88 -5.46
CA VAL A 127 5.44 -13.47 -5.30
C VAL A 127 3.98 -13.36 -4.90
N VAL A 128 3.11 -14.14 -5.55
CA VAL A 128 1.67 -14.17 -5.26
C VAL A 128 1.43 -14.60 -3.81
N ALA A 129 2.04 -15.71 -3.39
CA ALA A 129 1.93 -16.22 -2.02
C ALA A 129 2.43 -15.20 -0.99
N ARG A 130 3.52 -14.49 -1.29
CA ARG A 130 4.06 -13.43 -0.43
C ARG A 130 3.11 -12.24 -0.30
N VAL A 131 2.51 -11.80 -1.41
CA VAL A 131 1.53 -10.70 -1.42
C VAL A 131 0.28 -11.09 -0.63
N ASP A 132 -0.24 -12.30 -0.83
CA ASP A 132 -1.39 -12.81 -0.09
C ASP A 132 -1.09 -12.96 1.42
N ALA A 133 0.09 -13.50 1.76
CA ALA A 133 0.56 -13.61 3.14
C ALA A 133 0.70 -12.23 3.80
N ARG A 134 1.11 -11.20 3.04
CA ARG A 134 1.19 -9.82 3.54
C ARG A 134 -0.20 -9.24 3.79
N LEU A 135 -1.12 -9.39 2.84
CA LEU A 135 -2.48 -8.85 2.93
C LEU A 135 -3.28 -9.50 4.07
N SER A 136 -3.13 -10.81 4.27
CA SER A 136 -3.81 -11.54 5.36
C SER A 136 -3.39 -11.11 6.78
N GLN A 137 -2.23 -10.47 6.96
CA GLN A 137 -1.79 -9.95 8.26
C GLN A 137 -2.68 -8.80 8.78
N PHE A 138 -3.42 -8.13 7.89
CA PHE A 138 -4.22 -6.96 8.24
C PHE A 138 -5.69 -7.27 8.51
N GLY A 139 -6.05 -8.55 8.70
CA GLY A 139 -7.35 -9.01 9.17
C GLY A 139 -8.48 -8.97 8.12
N SER A 140 -9.68 -9.38 8.53
CA SER A 140 -10.89 -9.32 7.70
C SER A 140 -11.56 -7.95 7.82
N TRP A 141 -11.70 -7.25 6.70
CA TRP A 141 -12.29 -5.91 6.62
C TRP A 141 -13.82 -5.93 6.39
N SER A 142 -14.52 -6.93 6.93
CA SER A 142 -15.98 -7.01 6.83
C SER A 142 -16.63 -5.84 7.57
N VAL A 143 -17.41 -5.03 6.85
CA VAL A 143 -18.24 -3.99 7.46
C VAL A 143 -19.34 -4.66 8.31
N PRO A 144 -19.57 -4.28 9.57
CA PRO A 144 -20.76 -4.71 10.30
C PRO A 144 -22.01 -4.27 9.53
N GLN A 145 -22.93 -5.19 9.26
CA GLN A 145 -24.22 -4.91 8.62
C GLN A 145 -25.07 -3.92 9.42
#